data_AF-A0A3L6J8G1-F1
#
_entry.id   AF-A0A3L6J8G1-F1
#
_cell.length_a   1.000
_cell.length_b   1.000
_cell.length_c   1.000
_cell.angle_alpha   90.00
_cell.angle_beta   90.00
_cell.angle_gamma   90.00
#
_symmetry.space_group_name_H-M   'P 1'
#
loop_
_entity.id
_entity.type
_entity.pdbx_description
1 polymer ?
#
loop_
_entity_poly.entity_id
_entity_poly.type
_entity_poly.pdbx_seq_one_letter_code
_entity_poly.pdbx_strand_id
1 'polypeptide(L)'
;MSYKSVFKRMFGRWEKRPQDQTFYVKMFFAILSALICAAGGQMLAGLRGLLFGALMYVLTIFFIVYILDVNPSVMGGRQKLILNSLGSYLLMWVVLWTLFYAFAVPPELLT
;
A
#
# COMPACT_ATOMS: atom_id res chain seq x y z
N MET A 1 -7.31 7.01 22.67
CA MET A 1 -7.86 6.14 21.61
C MET A 1 -6.71 5.32 21.05
N SER A 2 -6.76 3.99 21.15
CA SER A 2 -5.70 3.13 20.59
C SER A 2 -5.81 3.14 19.07
N TYR A 3 -4.69 3.27 18.34
CA TYR A 3 -4.64 3.23 16.87
C TYR A 3 -5.37 2.00 16.30
N LYS A 4 -5.34 0.87 17.02
CA LYS A 4 -6.11 -0.34 16.67
C LYS A 4 -7.61 -0.06 16.53
N SER A 5 -8.21 0.79 17.37
CA SER A 5 -9.65 1.06 17.33
C SER A 5 -10.07 1.88 16.11
N VAL A 6 -9.22 2.80 15.65
CA VAL A 6 -9.50 3.64 14.47
C VAL A 6 -9.40 2.81 13.20
N PHE A 7 -8.34 2.00 13.07
CA PHE A 7 -8.15 1.15 11.89
C PHE A 7 -9.15 -0.01 11.83
N LYS A 8 -9.48 -0.64 12.96
CA LYS A 8 -10.60 -1.60 13.01
C LYS A 8 -11.93 -0.94 12.65
N ARG A 9 -12.14 0.33 12.98
CA ARG A 9 -13.36 1.05 12.57
C ARG A 9 -13.38 1.36 11.06
N MET A 10 -12.24 1.74 10.48
CA MET A 10 -12.15 2.02 9.04
C MET A 10 -12.26 0.76 8.18
N PHE A 11 -11.56 -0.31 8.54
CA PHE A 11 -11.48 -1.54 7.75
C PHE A 11 -12.36 -2.68 8.26
N GLY A 12 -12.95 -2.57 9.45
CA GLY A 12 -13.83 -3.59 10.02
C GLY A 12 -15.16 -3.75 9.30
N ARG A 13 -15.51 -2.82 8.41
CA ARG A 13 -16.69 -2.98 7.53
C ARG A 13 -16.63 -4.25 6.68
N TRP A 14 -15.41 -4.74 6.40
CA TRP A 14 -15.17 -5.94 5.60
C TRP A 14 -14.69 -7.14 6.44
N GLU A 15 -14.82 -7.12 7.76
CA GLU A 15 -14.35 -8.20 8.64
C GLU A 15 -14.97 -9.57 8.28
N LYS A 16 -16.22 -9.57 7.80
CA LYS A 16 -16.91 -10.79 7.31
C LYS A 16 -16.38 -11.31 5.96
N ARG A 17 -15.52 -10.54 5.28
CA ARG A 17 -14.94 -10.83 3.97
C ARG A 17 -13.44 -10.48 3.97
N PRO A 18 -12.59 -11.36 4.53
CA PRO A 18 -11.17 -11.06 4.72
C PRO A 18 -10.45 -10.74 3.40
N GLN A 19 -10.87 -11.33 2.28
CA GLN A 19 -10.30 -11.02 0.96
C GLN A 19 -10.51 -9.54 0.58
N ASP A 20 -11.75 -9.06 0.66
CA ASP A 20 -12.09 -7.65 0.40
C ASP A 20 -11.34 -6.73 1.37
N GLN A 21 -11.30 -7.08 2.66
CA GLN A 21 -10.60 -6.30 3.67
C GLN A 21 -9.11 -6.15 3.34
N THR A 22 -8.42 -7.24 2.99
CA THR A 22 -7.00 -7.17 2.60
C THR A 22 -6.77 -6.39 1.33
N PHE A 23 -7.68 -6.48 0.36
CA PHE A 23 -7.61 -5.71 -0.88
C PHE A 23 -7.65 -4.20 -0.60
N TYR A 24 -8.64 -3.73 0.15
CA TYR A 24 -8.79 -2.31 0.45
C TYR A 24 -7.63 -1.75 1.29
N VAL A 25 -7.12 -2.53 2.25
CA VAL A 25 -5.95 -2.14 3.04
C VAL A 25 -4.73 -1.99 2.12
N LYS A 26 -4.50 -2.93 1.20
CA LYS A 26 -3.42 -2.82 0.22
C LYS A 26 -3.58 -1.60 -0.68
N MET A 27 -4.79 -1.33 -1.20
CA MET A 27 -5.00 -0.14 -2.04
C MET A 27 -4.74 1.16 -1.26
N PHE A 28 -5.16 1.22 0.01
CA PHE A 28 -4.88 2.36 0.87
C PHE A 28 -3.37 2.60 1.05
N PHE A 29 -2.61 1.53 1.35
CA PHE A 29 -1.16 1.63 1.46
C PHE A 29 -0.47 1.95 0.12
N ALA A 30 -1.00 1.49 -1.01
CA ALA A 30 -0.50 1.84 -2.35
C ALA A 30 -0.60 3.35 -2.59
N ILE A 31 -1.77 3.93 -2.28
CA ILE A 31 -2.03 5.37 -2.40
C ILE A 31 -1.10 6.17 -1.47
N LEU A 32 -0.99 5.78 -0.20
CA LEU A 32 -0.08 6.44 0.75
C LEU A 32 1.37 6.37 0.28
N SER A 33 1.80 5.22 -0.23
CA SER A 33 3.16 5.04 -0.73
C SER A 33 3.43 5.92 -1.94
N ALA A 34 2.45 6.05 -2.85
CA ALA A 34 2.56 6.92 -4.02
C ALA A 34 2.69 8.39 -3.63
N LEU A 35 1.89 8.84 -2.65
CA LEU A 35 1.95 10.20 -2.12
C LEU A 35 3.31 10.50 -1.48
N ILE A 36 3.84 9.57 -0.68
CA ILE A 36 5.16 9.73 -0.04
C ILE A 36 6.27 9.75 -1.11
N CYS A 37 6.22 8.83 -2.09
CA CYS A 37 7.19 8.82 -3.18
C CYS A 37 7.17 10.12 -3.99
N ALA A 38 5.98 10.65 -4.29
CA ALA A 38 5.85 11.91 -5.02
C ALA A 38 6.32 13.11 -4.20
N ALA A 39 5.95 13.18 -2.91
CA ALA A 39 6.41 14.22 -2.00
C ALA A 39 7.93 14.20 -1.77
N GLY A 40 8.55 13.02 -1.81
CA GLY A 40 10.00 12.86 -1.76
C GLY A 40 10.74 13.33 -3.01
N GLY A 41 10.02 13.59 -4.11
CA GLY A 41 10.57 14.09 -5.37
C GLY A 41 11.79 13.28 -5.84
N GLN A 42 12.86 13.97 -6.23
CA GLN A 42 14.08 13.33 -6.73
C GLN A 42 14.74 12.36 -5.74
N MET A 43 14.56 12.52 -4.43
CA MET A 43 15.17 11.63 -3.43
C MET A 43 14.65 10.18 -3.57
N LEU A 44 13.38 10.04 -3.94
CA LEU A 44 12.72 8.75 -4.14
C LEU A 44 12.54 8.40 -5.62
N ALA A 45 13.19 9.11 -6.55
CA ALA A 45 13.14 8.75 -7.96
C ALA A 45 13.85 7.40 -8.26
N GLY A 46 13.39 6.72 -9.30
CA GLY A 46 13.99 5.47 -9.79
C GLY A 46 13.99 4.33 -8.75
N LEU A 47 15.14 3.69 -8.56
CA LEU A 47 15.26 2.50 -7.71
C LEU A 47 14.88 2.75 -6.25
N ARG A 48 15.12 3.97 -5.72
CA ARG A 48 14.86 4.29 -4.30
C ARG A 48 13.37 4.26 -3.98
N GLY A 49 12.55 4.90 -4.82
CA GLY A 49 11.10 4.82 -4.69
C GLY A 49 10.59 3.41 -4.94
N LEU A 50 11.24 2.65 -5.82
CA LEU A 50 10.89 1.24 -6.04
C LEU A 50 11.09 0.38 -4.79
N LEU A 51 12.24 0.51 -4.15
CA LEU A 51 12.53 -0.17 -2.88
C LEU A 51 11.57 0.28 -1.78
N PHE A 52 11.21 1.57 -1.74
CA PHE A 52 10.24 2.10 -0.78
C PHE A 52 8.85 1.50 -0.98
N GLY A 53 8.34 1.46 -2.22
CA GLY A 53 7.03 0.86 -2.53
C GLY A 53 6.97 -0.62 -2.17
N ALA A 54 8.06 -1.36 -2.41
CA ALA A 54 8.20 -2.75 -2.00
C ALA A 54 8.23 -2.92 -0.46
N LEU A 55 8.99 -2.06 0.24
CA LEU A 55 9.02 -2.05 1.71
C LEU A 55 7.62 -1.79 2.28
N MET A 56 6.90 -0.80 1.74
CA MET A 56 5.54 -0.47 2.15
C MET A 56 4.57 -1.61 1.88
N TYR A 57 4.76 -2.37 0.80
CA TYR A 57 3.97 -3.58 0.54
C TYR A 57 4.18 -4.64 1.63
N VAL A 58 5.43 -4.88 2.01
CA VAL A 58 5.77 -5.80 3.10
C VAL A 58 5.14 -5.33 4.41
N LEU A 59 5.30 -4.04 4.75
CA LEU A 59 4.68 -3.43 5.93
C LEU A 59 3.16 -3.59 5.96
N THR A 60 2.50 -3.50 4.80
CA THR A 60 1.07 -3.71 4.67
C THR A 60 0.67 -5.14 5.07
N ILE A 61 1.47 -6.14 4.71
CA ILE A 61 1.22 -7.54 5.10
C ILE A 61 1.34 -7.69 6.62
N PHE A 62 2.36 -7.09 7.25
CA PHE A 62 2.48 -7.07 8.71
C PHE A 62 1.28 -6.37 9.34
N PHE A 63 0.85 -5.24 8.79
CA PHE A 63 -0.32 -4.51 9.28
C PHE A 63 -1.58 -5.39 9.25
N ILE A 64 -1.83 -6.10 8.15
CA ILE A 64 -2.99 -6.99 8.01
C ILE A 64 -2.95 -8.12 9.06
N VAL A 65 -1.79 -8.74 9.28
CA VAL A 65 -1.68 -9.88 10.20
C VAL A 65 -1.75 -9.45 11.66
N TYR A 66 -1.05 -8.39 12.05
CA TYR A 66 -0.86 -8.04 13.47
C TYR A 66 -1.76 -6.92 13.99
N ILE A 67 -2.27 -6.05 13.10
CA ILE A 67 -3.16 -4.95 13.49
C ILE A 67 -4.62 -5.30 13.23
N LEU A 68 -4.89 -5.93 12.08
CA LEU A 68 -6.23 -6.36 11.71
C LEU A 68 -6.55 -7.81 12.13
N ASP A 69 -5.58 -8.52 12.71
CA ASP A 69 -5.73 -9.90 13.21
C ASP A 69 -6.25 -10.88 12.12
N VAL A 70 -5.97 -10.61 10.85
CA VAL A 70 -6.41 -11.46 9.74
C VAL A 70 -5.55 -12.72 9.72
N ASN A 71 -6.18 -13.87 9.98
CA ASN A 71 -5.48 -15.14 9.97
C ASN A 71 -5.19 -15.61 8.52
N PRO A 72 -3.90 -15.81 8.14
CA PRO A 72 -3.53 -16.27 6.80
C PRO A 72 -4.14 -17.62 6.39
N SER A 73 -4.48 -18.50 7.33
CA SER A 73 -5.09 -19.80 7.01
C SER A 73 -6.45 -19.65 6.32
N VAL A 74 -7.24 -18.65 6.75
CA VAL A 74 -8.56 -18.34 6.19
C VAL A 74 -8.46 -17.77 4.78
N MET A 75 -7.29 -17.22 4.43
CA MET A 75 -6.99 -16.66 3.12
C MET A 75 -6.45 -17.70 2.13
N GLY A 76 -6.31 -18.97 2.52
CA GLY A 76 -5.65 -20.01 1.71
C GLY A 76 -4.12 -20.01 1.85
N GLY A 77 -3.60 -19.49 2.96
CA GLY A 77 -2.19 -19.52 3.33
C GLY A 77 -1.45 -18.19 3.14
N ARG A 78 -0.21 -18.15 3.61
CA ARG A 78 0.66 -16.95 3.55
C ARG A 78 0.96 -16.54 2.11
N GLN A 79 1.21 -17.49 1.22
CA GLN A 79 1.48 -17.19 -0.19
C GLN A 79 0.29 -16.47 -0.85
N LYS A 80 -0.93 -16.93 -0.60
CA LYS A 80 -2.13 -16.29 -1.13
C LYS A 80 -2.35 -14.91 -0.50
N LEU A 81 -2.09 -14.73 0.79
CA LEU A 81 -2.08 -13.40 1.41
C LEU A 81 -1.08 -12.44 0.74
N ILE A 82 0.11 -12.92 0.36
CA ILE A 82 1.17 -12.12 -0.26
C ILE A 82 0.87 -11.84 -1.73
N LEU A 83 0.40 -12.81 -2.51
CA LEU A 83 0.22 -12.63 -3.95
C LEU A 83 -1.14 -12.03 -4.30
N ASN A 84 -2.16 -12.24 -3.46
CA ASN A 84 -3.48 -11.68 -3.70
C ASN A 84 -3.40 -10.15 -3.74
N SER A 85 -3.92 -9.54 -4.80
CA SER A 85 -3.92 -8.09 -5.01
C SER A 85 -2.53 -7.45 -5.17
N LEU A 86 -1.45 -8.22 -5.31
CA LEU A 86 -0.10 -7.68 -5.55
C LEU A 86 -0.06 -6.85 -6.85
N GLY A 87 -0.60 -7.41 -7.94
CA GLY A 87 -0.67 -6.70 -9.22
C GLY A 87 -1.46 -5.39 -9.12
N SER A 88 -2.63 -5.43 -8.47
CA SER A 88 -3.45 -4.23 -8.23
C SER A 88 -2.71 -3.20 -7.38
N TYR A 89 -1.96 -3.62 -6.37
CA TYR A 89 -1.16 -2.74 -5.53
C TYR A 89 -0.08 -2.04 -6.36
N LEU A 90 0.68 -2.82 -7.14
CA LEU A 90 1.77 -2.29 -7.96
C LEU A 90 1.24 -1.32 -9.01
N LEU A 91 0.16 -1.67 -9.70
CA LEU A 91 -0.46 -0.79 -10.69
C LEU A 91 -0.96 0.50 -10.04
N MET A 92 -1.72 0.40 -8.95
CA MET A 92 -2.25 1.59 -8.25
C MET A 92 -1.11 2.50 -7.78
N TRP A 93 -0.09 1.93 -7.15
CA TRP A 93 1.04 2.68 -6.62
C TRP A 93 1.87 3.33 -7.73
N VAL A 94 2.25 2.60 -8.78
CA VAL A 94 3.08 3.13 -9.88
C VAL A 94 2.33 4.19 -10.69
N VAL A 95 1.04 3.96 -10.99
CA VAL A 95 0.22 4.92 -11.75
C VAL A 95 0.09 6.22 -10.95
N LEU A 96 -0.31 6.14 -9.68
CA LEU A 96 -0.47 7.33 -8.85
C LEU A 96 0.86 8.02 -8.59
N TRP A 97 1.93 7.26 -8.34
CA TRP A 97 3.25 7.85 -8.12
C TRP A 97 3.70 8.62 -9.36
N THR A 98 3.60 8.03 -10.54
CA THR A 98 3.96 8.69 -11.81
C THR A 98 3.11 9.95 -12.03
N LEU A 99 1.80 9.85 -11.82
CA LEU A 99 0.89 10.98 -11.97
C LEU A 99 1.25 12.12 -11.01
N PHE A 100 1.39 11.84 -9.71
CA PHE A 100 1.73 12.86 -8.73
C PHE A 100 3.12 13.45 -8.95
N TYR A 101 4.09 12.62 -9.33
CA TYR A 101 5.45 13.08 -9.65
C TYR A 101 5.45 14.05 -10.83
N ALA A 102 4.63 13.82 -11.85
CA ALA A 102 4.49 14.71 -13.01
C ALA A 102 3.96 16.11 -12.64
N PHE A 103 3.15 16.22 -11.57
CA PHE A 103 2.67 17.51 -11.06
C PHE A 103 3.58 18.12 -9.98
N ALA A 104 4.47 17.34 -9.38
CA ALA A 104 5.34 17.78 -8.28
C ALA A 104 6.69 18.33 -8.77
N VAL A 105 7.17 17.92 -9.94
CA VAL A 105 8.47 18.36 -10.47
C VAL A 105 8.26 19.42 -11.56
N PRO A 106 8.79 20.64 -11.39
CA PRO A 106 8.82 21.66 -12.43
C PRO A 106 9.45 21.12 -13.72
N PRO A 107 8.90 21.42 -14.91
CA PRO A 107 9.45 20.96 -16.19
C PRO A 107 10.92 21.34 -16.38
N GLU A 108 11.37 22.44 -15.76
CA GLU A 108 12.74 22.93 -15.82
C GLU A 108 13.79 21.97 -15.20
N LEU A 109 13.37 21.00 -14.40
CA LEU A 109 14.25 20.01 -13.74
C LEU A 109 14.25 18.64 -14.45
N LEU A 110 13.56 18.52 -15.58
CA LEU A 110 13.45 17.29 -16.37
C LEU A 110 14.40 17.25 -17.59
N THR A 111 15.20 18.30 -17.80
CA THR A 111 16.29 18.40 -18.80
C THR A 111 17.63 18.02 -18.20
#